data_AF-A0AAV1YX46-F1
#
_entry.id   AF-A0AAV1YX46-F1
#
_cell.length_a   1.000
_cell.length_b   1.000
_cell.length_c   1.000
_cell.angle_alpha   90.00
_cell.angle_beta   90.00
_cell.angle_gamma   90.00
#
_symmetry.space_group_name_H-M   'P 1'
#
loop_
_entity.id
_entity.type
_entity.pdbx_description
1 polymer ?
#
loop_
_entity_poly.entity_id
_entity_poly.type
_entity_poly.pdbx_seq_one_letter_code
_entity_poly.pdbx_strand_id
1 'polypeptide(L)'
;MPTKAEFSNISSDMEALRLNYQEPSHSWTDDLPVCPLSGVGFSTNQKYRPDGFRREEHPFEDRSFHFRYDESTHFYGVFDGHVGAKASDFSSQRMPAEILLGQLKGKETDQEVREVLHQAFLAVERSFFESIDDLLAEKENLRLQLQVELRYFCNTTHFFF
;
A
#
# COMPACT_ATOMS: atom_id res chain seq x y z
N MET A 1 38.86 3.76 -1.26
CA MET A 1 37.92 4.84 -1.61
C MET A 1 37.23 4.43 -2.89
N PRO A 2 35.89 4.43 -2.95
CA PRO A 2 35.18 4.05 -4.16
C PRO A 2 35.58 4.97 -5.31
N THR A 3 35.73 4.39 -6.50
CA THR A 3 36.13 5.12 -7.70
C THR A 3 34.94 5.92 -8.26
N LYS A 4 35.22 6.95 -9.05
CA LYS A 4 34.20 7.84 -9.63
C LYS A 4 33.13 7.11 -10.46
N ALA A 5 33.47 5.92 -10.99
CA ALA A 5 32.55 5.03 -11.70
C ALA A 5 31.59 4.27 -10.77
N GLU A 6 32.01 3.96 -9.55
CA GLU A 6 31.16 3.30 -8.54
C GLU A 6 30.12 4.29 -7.99
N PHE A 7 30.49 5.57 -7.82
CA PHE A 7 29.53 6.63 -7.44
C PHE A 7 28.50 6.93 -8.53
N SER A 8 28.86 6.84 -9.81
CA SER A 8 27.89 7.02 -10.90
C SER A 8 26.90 5.85 -11.00
N ASN A 9 27.35 4.62 -10.74
CA ASN A 9 26.48 3.45 -10.72
C ASN A 9 25.49 3.49 -9.54
N ILE A 10 25.94 3.91 -8.35
CA ILE A 10 25.03 4.10 -7.20
C ILE A 10 24.00 5.18 -7.49
N SER A 11 24.39 6.27 -8.16
CA SER A 11 23.47 7.34 -8.56
C SER A 11 22.45 6.86 -9.59
N SER A 12 22.85 6.04 -10.56
CA SER A 12 21.93 5.46 -11.55
C SER A 12 21.01 4.42 -10.94
N ASP A 13 21.49 3.64 -9.97
CA ASP A 13 20.68 2.64 -9.26
C ASP A 13 19.65 3.32 -8.33
N MET A 14 20.03 4.44 -7.70
CA MET A 14 19.10 5.29 -6.95
C MET A 14 18.12 6.04 -7.85
N GLU A 15 18.51 6.45 -9.07
CA GLU A 15 17.61 7.00 -10.08
C GLU A 15 16.67 5.92 -10.63
N ALA A 16 17.12 4.69 -10.84
CA ALA A 16 16.29 3.56 -11.24
C ALA A 16 15.29 3.17 -10.12
N LEU A 17 15.71 3.22 -8.85
CA LEU A 17 14.82 3.09 -7.69
C LEU A 17 13.82 4.25 -7.58
N ARG A 18 14.21 5.47 -7.98
CA ARG A 18 13.30 6.63 -8.06
C ARG A 18 12.38 6.62 -9.29
N LEU A 19 12.76 5.96 -10.38
CA LEU A 19 11.94 5.79 -11.58
C LEU A 19 10.93 4.65 -11.45
N ASN A 20 11.02 3.84 -10.38
CA ASN A 20 10.00 2.87 -9.98
C ASN A 20 8.85 3.49 -9.15
N TYR A 21 8.77 4.81 -9.05
CA TYR A 21 7.48 5.44 -8.75
C TYR A 21 6.56 5.13 -9.93
N GLN A 22 5.75 4.09 -9.76
CA GLN A 22 4.68 3.68 -10.64
C GLN A 22 4.03 4.92 -11.26
N GLU A 23 4.23 5.12 -12.57
CA GLU A 23 3.21 5.76 -13.41
C GLU A 23 1.85 5.24 -12.91
N PRO A 24 0.83 6.10 -12.68
CA PRO A 24 -0.45 5.66 -12.14
C PRO A 24 -1.01 4.61 -13.09
N SER A 25 -0.79 3.34 -12.72
CA SER A 25 -1.19 2.20 -13.50
C SER A 25 -2.71 2.22 -13.47
N HIS A 26 -3.32 2.41 -14.65
CA HIS A 26 -4.77 2.35 -14.83
C HIS A 26 -5.34 1.21 -13.98
N SER A 27 -6.09 1.56 -12.94
CA SER A 27 -6.60 0.54 -12.04
C SER A 27 -7.80 -0.10 -12.72
N TRP A 28 -7.91 -1.43 -12.62
CA TRP A 28 -9.09 -2.13 -13.16
C TRP A 28 -10.39 -1.64 -12.49
N THR A 29 -10.31 -1.07 -11.29
CA THR A 29 -11.47 -0.49 -10.60
C THR A 29 -11.95 0.82 -11.24
N ASP A 30 -11.15 1.47 -12.08
CA ASP A 30 -11.52 2.71 -12.77
C ASP A 30 -12.64 2.46 -13.81
N ASP A 31 -12.75 1.23 -14.30
CA ASP A 31 -13.79 0.80 -15.24
C ASP A 31 -15.12 0.44 -14.55
N LEU A 32 -15.17 0.37 -13.22
CA LEU A 32 -16.37 -0.01 -12.50
C LEU A 32 -17.36 1.17 -12.42
N PRO A 33 -18.67 0.93 -12.67
CA PRO A 33 -19.67 1.99 -12.58
C PRO A 33 -19.80 2.50 -11.14
N VAL A 34 -19.76 3.82 -11.01
CA VAL A 34 -19.93 4.54 -9.74
C VAL A 34 -21.41 4.68 -9.37
N CYS A 35 -21.72 4.66 -8.08
CA CYS A 35 -23.07 4.91 -7.59
C CYS A 35 -23.46 6.40 -7.73
N PRO A 36 -24.51 6.75 -8.50
CA PRO A 36 -24.94 8.14 -8.67
C PRO A 36 -25.67 8.71 -7.45
N LEU A 37 -26.04 7.86 -6.48
CA LEU A 37 -26.78 8.23 -5.28
C LEU A 37 -25.86 8.52 -4.08
N SER A 38 -24.54 8.50 -4.28
CA SER A 38 -23.56 8.76 -3.24
C SER A 38 -22.49 9.76 -3.67
N GLY A 39 -21.85 10.38 -2.68
CA GLY A 39 -20.71 11.26 -2.88
C GLY A 39 -19.72 11.09 -1.73
N VAL A 40 -18.45 11.38 -1.99
CA VAL A 40 -17.37 11.25 -1.00
C VAL A 40 -16.66 12.59 -0.83
N GLY A 41 -16.42 12.98 0.41
CA GLY A 41 -15.63 14.15 0.77
C GLY A 41 -14.45 13.74 1.65
N PHE A 42 -13.32 14.40 1.47
CA PHE A 42 -12.09 14.13 2.22
C PHE A 42 -11.49 15.41 2.76
N SER A 43 -10.73 15.27 3.84
CA SER A 43 -9.80 16.28 4.34
C SER A 43 -8.49 15.59 4.64
N THR A 44 -7.38 16.20 4.21
CA THR A 44 -6.06 15.67 4.54
C THR A 44 -5.72 15.92 6.01
N ASN A 45 -4.79 15.13 6.55
CA ASN A 45 -4.20 15.37 7.85
C ASN A 45 -3.53 16.76 7.86
N GLN A 46 -3.61 17.47 9.00
CA GLN A 46 -3.20 18.87 9.08
C GLN A 46 -2.41 19.14 10.36
N LYS A 47 -1.28 19.81 10.20
CA LYS A 47 -0.48 20.40 11.27
C LYS A 47 -0.58 21.93 11.20
N TYR A 48 -0.97 22.52 12.32
CA TYR A 48 -1.03 23.97 12.46
C TYR A 48 0.36 24.51 12.74
N ARG A 49 0.79 25.48 11.93
CA ARG A 49 2.02 26.21 12.15
C ARG A 49 1.80 27.34 13.16
N PRO A 50 2.86 27.84 13.83
CA PRO A 50 2.76 28.98 14.73
C PRO A 50 2.26 30.28 14.06
N ASP A 51 2.41 30.39 12.74
CA ASP A 51 1.92 31.52 11.92
C ASP A 51 0.42 31.42 11.58
N GLY A 52 -0.28 30.37 12.07
CA GLY A 52 -1.70 30.14 11.83
C GLY A 52 -2.02 29.46 10.50
N PHE A 53 -1.03 29.23 9.62
CA PHE A 53 -1.23 28.51 8.37
C PHE A 53 -1.24 26.99 8.58
N ARG A 54 -1.97 26.29 7.72
CA ARG A 54 -2.08 24.83 7.73
C ARG A 54 -1.07 24.23 6.77
N ARG A 55 -0.49 23.10 7.15
CA ARG A 55 0.32 22.25 6.28
C ARG A 55 -0.10 20.80 6.49
N GLU A 56 -0.07 20.00 5.44
CA GLU A 56 -0.18 18.54 5.54
C GLU A 56 0.99 17.97 6.37
N GLU A 57 0.70 17.05 7.30
CA GLU A 57 1.71 16.45 8.18
C GLU A 57 2.44 15.29 7.50
N HIS A 58 1.70 14.43 6.80
CA HIS A 58 2.18 13.31 6.02
C HIS A 58 1.30 13.11 4.78
N PRO A 59 1.76 12.40 3.73
CA PRO A 59 0.94 12.12 2.55
C PRO A 59 -0.42 11.50 2.92
N PHE A 60 -1.46 11.78 2.13
CA PHE A 60 -2.80 11.25 2.33
C PHE A 60 -2.89 9.73 2.18
N GLU A 61 -3.30 9.05 3.25
CA GLU A 61 -3.28 7.59 3.37
C GLU A 61 -4.67 6.96 3.22
N ASP A 62 -5.75 7.73 3.33
CA ASP A 62 -7.11 7.17 3.25
C ASP A 62 -7.51 6.84 1.81
N ARG A 63 -8.36 5.83 1.66
CA ARG A 63 -8.99 5.46 0.38
C ARG A 63 -10.47 5.23 0.54
N SER A 64 -11.21 5.37 -0.55
CA SER A 64 -12.62 5.00 -0.58
C SER A 64 -13.03 4.54 -1.96
N PHE A 65 -14.13 3.80 -2.02
CA PHE A 65 -14.85 3.57 -3.26
C PHE A 65 -16.36 3.58 -3.04
N HIS A 66 -17.09 3.76 -4.13
CA HIS A 66 -18.55 3.74 -4.14
C HIS A 66 -19.07 3.20 -5.47
N PHE A 67 -19.14 1.87 -5.57
CA PHE A 67 -19.51 1.18 -6.79
C PHE A 67 -20.99 0.80 -6.81
N ARG A 68 -21.56 0.80 -8.00
CA ARG A 68 -22.86 0.23 -8.30
C ARG A 68 -22.63 -1.11 -8.99
N TYR A 69 -23.00 -2.22 -8.34
CA TYR A 69 -22.79 -3.55 -8.91
C TYR A 69 -23.90 -3.90 -9.91
N ASP A 70 -25.15 -3.71 -9.50
CA ASP A 70 -26.35 -3.86 -10.31
C ASP A 70 -27.38 -2.78 -9.94
N GLU A 71 -28.64 -2.91 -10.36
CA GLU A 71 -29.69 -1.90 -10.07
C GLU A 71 -30.06 -1.82 -8.59
N SER A 72 -29.89 -2.91 -7.84
CA SER A 72 -30.26 -3.05 -6.43
C SER A 72 -29.05 -3.12 -5.48
N THR A 73 -27.90 -3.54 -5.99
CA THR A 73 -26.71 -3.87 -5.19
C THR A 73 -25.65 -2.80 -5.37
N HIS A 74 -25.21 -2.25 -4.23
CA HIS A 74 -24.20 -1.21 -4.17
C HIS A 74 -23.14 -1.60 -3.14
N PHE A 75 -21.89 -1.21 -3.39
CA PHE A 75 -20.78 -1.54 -2.52
C PHE A 75 -19.92 -0.31 -2.23
N TYR A 76 -19.77 0.00 -0.94
CA TYR A 76 -19.10 1.19 -0.44
C TYR A 76 -17.99 0.77 0.52
N GLY A 77 -16.88 1.50 0.50
CA GLY A 77 -15.76 1.25 1.40
C GLY A 77 -15.04 2.55 1.73
N VAL A 78 -14.62 2.69 2.98
CA VAL A 78 -13.72 3.73 3.46
C VAL A 78 -12.61 3.05 4.24
N PHE A 79 -11.37 3.37 3.90
CA PHE A 79 -10.16 2.76 4.44
C PHE A 79 -9.32 3.87 5.05
N ASP A 80 -9.04 3.76 6.34
CA ASP A 80 -8.12 4.62 7.08
C ASP A 80 -6.71 4.02 6.96
N GLY A 81 -5.81 4.75 6.31
CA GLY A 81 -4.44 4.30 6.09
C GLY A 81 -3.52 4.73 7.25
N HIS A 82 -2.52 3.90 7.57
CA HIS A 82 -1.55 4.22 8.61
C HIS A 82 -0.17 3.67 8.27
N VAL A 83 0.87 4.48 8.48
CA VAL A 83 2.28 4.19 8.10
C VAL A 83 2.41 4.02 6.58
N GLY A 84 1.84 4.97 5.84
CA GLY A 84 1.79 4.97 4.39
C GLY A 84 0.49 4.39 3.84
N ALA A 85 0.22 4.70 2.57
CA ALA A 85 -1.02 4.32 1.89
C ALA A 85 -1.02 2.87 1.33
N LYS A 86 0.07 2.11 1.45
CA LYS A 86 0.21 0.82 0.75
C LYS A 86 -0.90 -0.18 1.07
N ALA A 87 -1.27 -0.29 2.35
CA ALA A 87 -2.32 -1.22 2.77
C ALA A 87 -3.71 -0.75 2.33
N SER A 88 -4.03 0.53 2.51
CA SER A 88 -5.31 1.10 2.09
C SER A 88 -5.48 1.09 0.57
N ASP A 89 -4.42 1.39 -0.19
CA ASP A 89 -4.37 1.27 -1.66
C ASP A 89 -4.62 -0.16 -2.13
N PHE A 90 -3.98 -1.14 -1.49
CA PHE A 90 -4.15 -2.55 -1.81
C PHE A 90 -5.58 -3.00 -1.51
N SER A 91 -6.08 -2.71 -0.31
CA SER A 91 -7.42 -3.10 0.12
C SER A 91 -8.52 -2.44 -0.72
N SER A 92 -8.37 -1.16 -1.09
CA SER A 92 -9.38 -0.47 -1.91
C SER A 92 -9.54 -1.07 -3.30
N GLN A 93 -8.48 -1.70 -3.83
CA GLN A 93 -8.51 -2.40 -5.11
C GLN A 93 -8.90 -3.87 -4.98
N ARG A 94 -8.40 -4.57 -3.96
CA ARG A 94 -8.62 -6.02 -3.82
C ARG A 94 -9.99 -6.36 -3.26
N MET A 95 -10.52 -5.57 -2.33
CA MET A 95 -11.85 -5.82 -1.73
C MET A 95 -12.97 -5.88 -2.79
N PRO A 96 -13.07 -4.93 -3.74
CA PRO A 96 -14.04 -5.04 -4.84
C PRO A 96 -13.85 -6.29 -5.70
N ALA A 97 -12.61 -6.73 -5.95
CA ALA A 97 -12.35 -7.94 -6.76
C ALA A 97 -12.90 -9.21 -6.09
N GLU A 98 -12.76 -9.31 -4.77
CA GLU A 98 -13.20 -10.48 -4.01
C GLU A 98 -14.72 -10.54 -3.77
N ILE A 99 -15.44 -9.44 -4.04
CA ILE A 99 -16.88 -9.34 -3.77
C ILE A 99 -17.70 -9.18 -5.06
N LEU A 100 -17.27 -8.28 -5.96
CA LEU A 100 -18.04 -7.87 -7.13
C LEU A 100 -17.80 -8.76 -8.36
N LEU A 101 -16.77 -9.61 -8.38
CA LEU A 101 -16.48 -10.47 -9.55
C LEU A 101 -17.26 -11.80 -9.52
N GLY A 102 -18.50 -11.76 -9.04
CA GLY A 102 -19.46 -12.87 -9.08
C GLY A 102 -19.68 -13.60 -7.76
N GLN A 103 -18.97 -13.23 -6.69
CA GLN A 103 -19.07 -13.89 -5.38
C GLN A 103 -20.43 -13.62 -4.70
N LEU A 104 -21.05 -12.46 -4.96
CA LEU A 104 -22.41 -12.14 -4.50
C LEU A 104 -23.52 -12.72 -5.38
N LYS A 105 -23.20 -13.32 -6.53
CA LYS A 105 -24.22 -13.77 -7.47
C LYS A 105 -25.06 -14.92 -6.89
N GLY A 106 -26.37 -14.72 -6.80
CA GLY A 106 -27.32 -15.72 -6.27
C GLY A 106 -27.26 -15.87 -4.75
N LYS A 107 -26.64 -14.92 -4.05
CA LYS A 107 -26.59 -14.85 -2.58
C LYS A 107 -27.62 -13.83 -2.12
N GLU A 108 -28.74 -14.31 -1.59
CA GLU A 108 -29.89 -13.46 -1.22
C GLU A 108 -30.13 -13.44 0.30
N THR A 109 -29.54 -14.37 1.04
CA THR A 109 -29.71 -14.46 2.49
C THR A 109 -28.58 -13.75 3.24
N ASP A 110 -28.90 -13.14 4.38
CA ASP A 110 -27.90 -12.46 5.24
C ASP A 110 -26.72 -13.35 5.59
N GLN A 111 -26.98 -14.64 5.87
CA GLN A 111 -25.94 -15.60 6.24
C GLN A 111 -24.96 -15.86 5.08
N GLU A 112 -25.49 -15.96 3.87
CA GLU A 112 -24.69 -16.14 2.66
C GLU A 112 -23.84 -14.93 2.34
N VAL A 113 -24.42 -13.72 2.41
CA VAL A 113 -23.71 -12.46 2.19
C VAL A 113 -22.62 -12.28 3.25
N ARG A 114 -22.93 -12.59 4.52
CA ARG A 114 -21.95 -12.55 5.62
C ARG A 114 -20.76 -13.46 5.36
N GLU A 115 -21.00 -14.68 4.87
CA GLU A 115 -19.91 -15.62 4.56
C GLU A 115 -19.03 -15.09 3.42
N VAL A 116 -19.63 -14.56 2.34
CA VAL A 116 -18.88 -13.95 1.24
C VAL A 116 -18.00 -12.81 1.73
N LEU A 117 -18.55 -11.90 2.54
CA LEU A 117 -17.78 -10.79 3.10
C LEU A 117 -16.61 -11.30 3.97
N HIS A 118 -16.87 -12.28 4.84
CA HIS A 118 -15.83 -12.84 5.69
C HIS A 118 -14.68 -13.47 4.89
N GLN A 119 -15.01 -14.25 3.86
CA GLN A 119 -14.00 -14.84 2.98
C GLN A 119 -13.22 -13.78 2.19
N ALA A 120 -13.89 -12.72 1.74
CA ALA A 120 -13.22 -11.61 1.05
C ALA A 120 -12.17 -10.94 1.93
N PHE A 121 -12.48 -10.63 3.19
CA PHE A 121 -11.50 -10.03 4.11
C PHE A 121 -10.28 -10.93 4.33
N LEU A 122 -10.49 -12.24 4.55
CA LEU A 122 -9.41 -13.21 4.73
C LEU A 122 -8.53 -13.34 3.47
N ALA A 123 -9.15 -13.31 2.29
CA ALA A 123 -8.44 -13.36 1.02
C ALA A 123 -7.57 -12.10 0.82
N VAL A 124 -8.14 -10.91 1.05
CA VAL A 124 -7.40 -9.65 0.94
C VAL A 124 -6.22 -9.59 1.91
N GLU A 125 -6.43 -9.95 3.17
CA GLU A 125 -5.36 -9.96 4.17
C GLU A 125 -4.22 -10.91 3.75
N ARG A 126 -4.56 -12.13 3.37
CA ARG A 126 -3.56 -13.12 2.94
C ARG A 126 -2.77 -12.64 1.72
N SER A 127 -3.46 -12.17 0.68
CA SER A 127 -2.80 -11.68 -0.53
C SER A 127 -1.94 -10.44 -0.26
N PHE A 128 -2.30 -9.60 0.71
CA PHE A 128 -1.44 -8.48 1.11
C PHE A 128 -0.14 -8.98 1.72
N PHE A 129 -0.19 -9.93 2.66
CA PHE A 129 1.02 -10.50 3.26
C PHE A 129 1.90 -11.22 2.23
N GLU A 130 1.30 -11.98 1.32
CA GLU A 130 2.01 -12.60 0.19
C GLU A 130 2.71 -11.54 -0.67
N SER A 131 2.07 -10.38 -0.92
CA SER A 131 2.65 -9.31 -1.74
C SER A 131 3.88 -8.61 -1.13
N ILE A 132 4.10 -8.78 0.19
CA ILE A 132 5.23 -8.15 0.89
C ILE A 132 6.25 -9.17 1.41
N ASP A 133 6.01 -10.46 1.24
CA ASP A 133 6.85 -11.52 1.82
C ASP A 133 8.29 -11.46 1.31
N ASP A 134 8.47 -11.36 -0.01
CA ASP A 134 9.80 -11.23 -0.64
C ASP A 134 10.54 -9.98 -0.17
N LEU A 135 9.83 -8.86 0.00
CA LEU A 135 10.40 -7.60 0.49
C LEU A 135 10.87 -7.73 1.95
N LEU A 136 10.13 -8.48 2.77
CA LEU A 136 10.52 -8.77 4.14
C LEU A 136 11.75 -9.67 4.18
N ALA A 137 11.80 -10.70 3.33
CA ALA A 137 12.97 -11.57 3.21
C ALA A 137 14.23 -10.79 2.78
N GLU A 138 14.10 -9.91 1.77
CA GLU A 138 15.19 -9.06 1.31
C GLU A 138 15.66 -8.08 2.40
N LYS A 139 14.72 -7.41 3.07
CA LYS A 139 15.02 -6.50 4.19
C LYS A 139 15.83 -7.21 5.29
N GLU A 140 15.45 -8.44 5.64
CA GLU A 140 16.17 -9.21 6.66
C GLU A 140 17.56 -9.65 6.18
N ASN A 141 17.71 -10.03 4.92
CA ASN A 141 19.01 -10.32 4.32
C ASN A 141 19.95 -9.10 4.38
N LEU A 142 19.47 -7.92 3.97
CA LEU A 142 20.23 -6.67 4.04
C LEU A 142 20.61 -6.30 5.48
N ARG A 143 19.68 -6.49 6.43
CA ARG A 143 19.96 -6.25 7.85
C ARG A 143 21.08 -7.14 8.38
N LEU A 144 21.11 -8.42 7.98
CA LEU A 144 22.17 -9.35 8.37
C LEU A 144 23.52 -8.95 7.78
N GLN A 145 23.57 -8.56 6.51
CA GLN A 145 24.79 -8.09 5.86
C GLN A 145 25.38 -6.87 6.58
N LEU A 146 24.55 -5.87 6.91
CA LEU A 146 24.97 -4.68 7.67
C LEU A 146 25.52 -5.03 9.06
N GLN A 147 24.87 -5.96 9.78
CA GLN A 147 25.36 -6.40 11.10
C GLN A 147 26.71 -7.12 11.04
N VAL A 148 26.97 -7.83 9.93
CA VAL A 148 28.24 -8.51 9.70
C VAL A 148 29.33 -7.47 9.40
N GLU A 149 29.09 -6.51 8.50
CA GLU A 149 30.05 -5.45 8.19
C GLU A 149 30.40 -4.58 9.40
N LEU A 150 29.41 -4.18 10.21
CA LEU A 150 29.64 -3.40 11.44
C LEU A 150 30.49 -4.18 12.46
N ARG A 151 30.33 -5.52 12.53
CA ARG A 151 31.18 -6.38 13.36
C ARG A 151 32.61 -6.43 12.87
N TYR A 152 32.83 -6.52 11.56
CA TYR A 152 34.17 -6.47 10.99
C TYR A 152 34.83 -5.11 11.26
N PHE A 153 34.12 -4.00 11.10
CA PHE A 153 34.66 -2.67 11.37
C PHE A 153 35.09 -2.47 12.84
N CYS A 154 34.32 -2.99 13.79
CA CYS A 154 34.63 -2.92 15.23
C CYS A 154 35.80 -3.82 15.63
N ASN A 155 35.93 -5.01 15.02
CA ASN A 155 37.03 -5.93 15.31
C ASN A 155 38.37 -5.52 14.67
N THR A 156 38.34 -4.74 13.59
CA THR A 156 39.57 -4.31 12.89
C THR A 156 40.19 -3.06 13.51
N THR A 157 39.40 -2.26 14.23
CA THR A 157 39.86 -1.06 14.95
C THR A 157 40.57 -1.35 16.28
N HIS A 158 40.61 -2.61 16.73
CA HIS A 158 41.43 -3.05 17.89
C HIS A 158 42.87 -3.46 17.52
N PHE A 159 43.28 -3.39 16.25
CA PHE A 159 44.64 -3.75 15.80
C PHE A 159 45.57 -2.55 15.49
N PHE A 160 45.15 -1.34 15.82
CA PHE A 160 45.99 -0.13 15.71
C PHE A 160 46.06 0.62 17.05
N PHE A 161 46.69 0.01 18.06
CA PHE A 161 47.37 0.69 19.16
C PHE A 161 48.53 -0.17 19.65
#